data_AF-A0AAD8DYQ2-F1
#
_entry.id   AF-A0AAD8DYQ2-F1
#
_cell.length_a   1.000
_cell.length_b   1.000
_cell.length_c   1.000
_cell.angle_alpha   90.00
_cell.angle_beta   90.00
_cell.angle_gamma   90.00
#
_symmetry.space_group_name_H-M   'P 1'
#
loop_
_entity.id
_entity.type
_entity.pdbx_description
1 polymer ?
#
loop_
_entity_poly.entity_id
_entity_poly.type
_entity_poly.pdbx_seq_one_letter_code
_entity_poly.pdbx_strand_id
1 'polypeptide(L)'
;MESCDFVGSQILEKKIVNRKIFNDKSKVNWLKTKEILITKKTQHSLFMRTSFNEDYKELNIKKKLKGVDLGVIEEDLQELWPSGKLINKKKLNDLKSLFHLIPNDCIGYYKKLKGDDAIIDDIDGYCDEPDFDLDEE
;
A
#
# COMPACT_ATOMS: atom_id res chain seq x y z
N MET A 1 -3.74 4.68 -26.23
CA MET A 1 -3.31 4.58 -24.83
C MET A 1 -1.87 5.03 -24.77
N GLU A 2 -1.67 6.17 -24.13
CA GLU A 2 -0.37 6.77 -23.87
C GLU A 2 0.19 6.19 -22.55
N SER A 3 1.51 6.25 -22.32
CA SER A 3 2.13 5.65 -21.12
C SER A 3 1.69 6.33 -19.82
N CYS A 4 1.40 7.63 -19.89
CA CYS A 4 0.89 8.45 -18.79
C CYS A 4 -0.57 8.14 -18.39
N ASP A 5 -1.30 7.32 -19.17
CA ASP A 5 -2.68 6.94 -18.83
C ASP A 5 -2.76 6.00 -17.61
N PHE A 6 -1.69 5.28 -17.29
CA PHE A 6 -1.67 4.27 -16.23
C PHE A 6 -0.47 4.46 -15.30
N VAL A 7 -0.72 5.04 -14.13
CA VAL A 7 0.27 5.29 -13.09
C VAL A 7 -0.13 4.66 -11.76
N GLY A 8 0.86 4.24 -10.99
CA GLY A 8 0.72 3.64 -9.67
C GLY A 8 0.98 4.63 -8.55
N SER A 9 0.20 4.52 -7.47
CA SER A 9 0.29 5.36 -6.27
C SER A 9 1.15 4.77 -5.15
N GLN A 10 1.79 3.61 -5.35
CA GLN A 10 2.49 2.89 -4.28
C GLN A 10 3.58 3.71 -3.59
N ILE A 11 4.29 4.57 -4.33
CA ILE A 11 5.31 5.46 -3.77
C ILE A 11 4.65 6.56 -2.94
N LEU A 12 3.57 7.16 -3.45
CA LEU A 12 2.76 8.14 -2.72
C LEU A 12 2.18 7.54 -1.44
N GLU A 13 1.63 6.34 -1.48
CA GLU A 13 1.10 5.64 -0.31
C GLU A 13 2.17 5.41 0.76
N LYS A 14 3.37 5.00 0.35
CA LYS A 14 4.54 4.91 1.24
C LYS A 14 5.00 6.26 1.78
N LYS A 15 4.70 7.37 1.09
CA LYS A 15 4.96 8.75 1.54
C LYS A 15 3.83 9.34 2.38
N ILE A 16 2.59 8.82 2.28
CA ILE A 16 1.44 9.15 3.15
C ILE A 16 1.64 8.53 4.55
N VAL A 17 2.84 8.71 5.09
CA VAL A 17 3.18 8.43 6.47
C VAL A 17 2.80 9.66 7.28
N ASN A 18 1.50 9.97 7.34
CA ASN A 18 0.94 10.78 8.42
C ASN A 18 0.99 10.00 9.76
N ARG A 19 2.12 9.32 10.03
CA ARG A 19 2.43 8.81 11.37
C ARG A 19 2.75 10.01 12.21
N LYS A 20 1.85 10.28 13.14
CA LYS A 20 2.16 11.09 14.31
C LYS A 20 3.36 10.45 15.02
N ILE A 21 4.29 11.30 15.45
CA ILE A 21 5.52 10.92 16.11
C ILE A 21 5.45 11.56 17.49
N PHE A 22 5.74 10.78 18.52
CA PHE A 22 5.84 11.27 19.89
C PHE A 22 7.03 12.23 20.03
N ASN A 23 7.07 13.03 21.10
CA ASN A 23 8.19 13.94 21.35
C ASN A 23 9.55 13.21 21.49
N ASP A 24 9.53 11.92 21.86
CA ASP A 24 10.70 11.03 21.92
C ASP A 24 11.17 10.49 20.54
N LYS A 25 10.55 10.97 19.45
CA LYS A 25 10.76 10.50 18.06
C LYS A 25 10.28 9.07 17.78
N SER A 26 9.60 8.41 18.71
CA SER A 26 8.99 7.11 18.46
C SER A 26 7.70 7.24 17.64
N LYS A 27 7.43 6.25 16.79
CA LYS A 27 6.24 6.23 15.93
C LYS A 27 5.01 5.89 16.77
N VAL A 28 3.92 6.64 16.60
CA VAL A 28 2.64 6.32 17.25
C VAL A 28 2.06 5.07 16.60
N ASN A 29 1.72 4.08 17.44
CA ASN A 29 0.93 2.91 17.04
C ASN A 29 -0.47 3.02 17.64
N TRP A 30 -1.43 3.42 16.80
CA TRP A 30 -2.81 3.64 17.23
C TRP A 30 -3.48 2.37 17.74
N LEU A 31 -3.22 1.21 17.12
CA LEU A 31 -3.82 -0.08 17.50
C LEU A 31 -3.35 -0.57 18.86
N LYS A 32 -2.11 -0.23 19.26
CA LYS A 32 -1.54 -0.62 20.56
C LYS A 32 -1.81 0.38 21.68
N THR A 33 -2.50 1.48 21.39
CA THR A 33 -2.77 2.50 22.40
C THR A 33 -3.83 2.01 23.38
N LYS A 34 -3.52 2.01 24.67
CA LYS A 34 -4.47 1.61 25.71
C LYS A 34 -5.18 2.80 26.33
N GLU A 35 -4.43 3.87 26.58
CA GLU A 35 -4.98 5.06 27.22
C GLU A 35 -4.50 6.34 26.57
N ILE A 36 -5.41 7.31 26.57
CA ILE A 36 -5.21 8.66 26.07
C ILE A 36 -5.64 9.62 27.18
N LEU A 37 -4.69 10.41 27.67
CA LEU A 37 -4.92 11.46 28.64
C LEU A 37 -4.92 12.83 27.95
N ILE A 38 -5.97 13.60 28.20
CA ILE A 38 -6.16 14.94 27.65
C ILE A 38 -6.21 15.92 28.81
N THR A 39 -5.30 16.90 28.80
CA THR A 39 -5.19 17.88 29.88
C THR A 39 -5.55 19.28 29.35
N LYS A 40 -6.46 19.99 30.04
CA LYS A 40 -6.88 21.35 29.65
C LYS A 40 -5.72 22.38 29.65
N LYS A 41 -4.63 22.10 30.37
CA LYS A 41 -3.42 22.94 30.43
C LYS A 41 -2.66 22.98 29.10
N THR A 42 -2.79 21.95 28.26
CA THR A 42 -2.01 21.77 27.03
C THR A 42 -2.94 21.48 25.85
N GLN A 43 -3.41 22.54 25.18
CA GLN A 43 -4.44 22.47 24.14
C GLN A 43 -4.07 21.60 22.92
N HIS A 44 -2.77 21.42 22.64
CA HIS A 44 -2.29 20.71 21.45
C HIS A 44 -1.43 19.49 21.77
N SER A 45 -1.50 18.99 23.00
CA SER A 45 -0.76 17.81 23.43
C SER A 45 -1.72 16.71 23.84
N LEU A 46 -1.50 15.52 23.28
CA LEU A 46 -2.11 14.26 23.72
C LEU A 46 -1.06 13.47 24.48
N PHE A 47 -1.42 12.87 25.60
CA PHE A 47 -0.54 11.98 26.36
C PHE A 47 -1.05 10.55 26.16
N MET A 48 -0.22 9.65 25.66
CA MET A 48 -0.64 8.28 25.32
C MET A 48 0.28 7.25 25.96
N ARG A 49 -0.27 6.10 26.37
CA ARG A 49 0.53 4.93 26.78
C ARG A 49 0.06 3.66 26.08
N THR A 50 1.03 2.81 25.75
CA THR A 50 0.82 1.51 25.09
C THR A 50 0.77 0.36 26.07
N SER A 51 1.44 0.49 27.22
CA SER A 51 1.45 -0.50 28.31
C SER A 51 1.08 0.16 29.64
N PHE A 52 0.50 -0.61 30.57
CA PHE A 52 0.16 -0.10 31.91
C PHE A 52 1.39 0.19 32.78
N ASN A 53 2.53 -0.40 32.44
CA ASN A 53 3.83 -0.20 33.11
C ASN A 53 4.69 0.90 32.46
N GLU A 54 4.17 1.57 31.42
CA GLU A 54 4.89 2.64 30.73
C GLU A 54 4.34 4.01 31.11
N ASP A 55 5.24 4.99 31.18
CA ASP A 55 4.87 6.39 31.33
C ASP A 55 4.17 6.93 30.09
N TYR A 56 3.34 7.95 30.29
CA TYR A 56 2.67 8.61 29.18
C TYR A 56 3.66 9.35 28.27
N LYS A 57 3.58 9.06 26.98
CA LYS A 57 4.33 9.75 25.94
C LYS A 57 3.51 10.90 25.38
N GLU A 58 4.13 12.07 25.31
CA GLU A 58 3.50 13.26 24.75
C GLU A 58 3.55 13.25 23.22
N LEU A 59 2.39 13.48 22.61
CA LEU A 59 2.18 13.64 21.19
C LEU A 59 1.65 15.05 20.89
N ASN A 60 2.38 15.81 20.08
CA ASN A 60 1.93 17.11 19.61
C ASN A 60 1.00 16.98 18.39
N ILE A 61 -0.25 17.42 18.54
CA ILE A 61 -1.28 17.38 17.48
C ILE A 61 -1.46 18.72 16.75
N LYS A 62 -0.67 19.74 17.06
CA LYS A 62 -0.74 21.03 16.38
C LYS A 62 -0.64 20.81 14.86
N LYS A 63 -1.56 21.41 14.11
CA LYS A 63 -1.50 21.42 12.65
C LYS A 63 -0.17 22.04 12.24
N LYS A 64 0.70 21.25 11.61
CA LYS A 64 1.92 21.78 10.99
C LYS A 64 1.48 22.55 9.74
N LEU A 65 1.19 23.84 9.92
CA LEU A 65 1.07 24.77 8.81
C LEU A 65 2.50 25.09 8.34
N LYS A 66 3.06 24.21 7.51
CA LYS A 66 4.13 24.60 6.60
C LYS A 66 3.59 24.32 5.21
N GLY A 67 3.58 25.34 4.37
CA GLY A 67 3.36 25.24 2.93
C GLY A 67 4.47 24.41 2.28
N VAL A 68 4.48 23.12 2.59
CA VAL A 68 5.10 22.12 1.75
C VAL A 68 4.00 21.82 0.77
N ASP A 69 4.16 22.33 -0.44
CA ASP A 69 3.52 21.72 -1.58
C ASP A 69 3.88 20.23 -1.47
N LEU A 70 2.91 19.38 -1.13
CA LEU A 70 3.02 17.97 -1.46
C LEU A 70 2.81 17.94 -2.98
N GLY A 71 3.75 18.56 -3.70
CA GLY A 71 3.81 18.49 -5.14
C GLY A 71 3.98 17.01 -5.38
N VAL A 72 2.91 16.38 -5.84
CA VAL A 72 3.01 15.07 -6.45
C VAL A 72 3.90 15.34 -7.65
N ILE A 73 5.19 15.05 -7.49
CA ILE A 73 6.13 15.11 -8.60
C ILE A 73 5.79 13.90 -9.46
N GLU A 74 5.85 14.06 -10.78
CA GLU A 74 5.57 12.96 -11.73
C GLU A 74 6.45 11.73 -11.44
N GLU A 75 7.63 11.93 -10.85
CA GLU A 75 8.52 10.89 -10.32
C GLU A 75 7.90 9.99 -9.22
N ASP A 76 6.88 10.48 -8.52
CA ASP A 76 6.15 9.72 -7.49
C ASP A 76 5.06 8.82 -8.06
N LEU A 77 4.77 8.97 -9.36
CA LEU A 77 3.79 8.21 -10.11
C LEU A 77 4.54 7.17 -10.93
N GLN A 78 4.55 5.92 -10.45
CA GLN A 78 5.21 4.84 -11.17
C GLN A 78 4.40 4.45 -12.40
N GLU A 79 4.96 4.55 -13.61
CA GLU A 79 4.28 4.07 -14.83
C GLU A 79 3.97 2.57 -14.72
N LEU A 80 2.70 2.23 -14.93
CA LEU A 80 2.20 0.86 -14.96
C LEU A 80 1.97 0.37 -16.41
N TRP A 81 2.22 1.21 -17.40
CA TRP A 81 2.09 0.86 -18.81
C TRP A 81 3.23 1.46 -19.65
N PRO A 82 3.77 0.73 -20.64
CA PRO A 82 3.40 -0.62 -21.10
C PRO A 82 4.05 -1.76 -20.31
N SER A 83 4.80 -1.45 -19.25
CA SER A 83 5.73 -2.35 -18.57
C SER A 83 5.18 -2.99 -17.29
N GLY A 84 4.00 -2.59 -16.81
CA GLY A 84 3.69 -2.62 -15.38
C GLY A 84 2.98 -3.84 -14.80
N LYS A 85 2.90 -4.97 -15.50
CA LYS A 85 2.55 -6.22 -14.81
C LYS A 85 3.35 -7.39 -15.35
N LEU A 86 4.35 -7.78 -14.58
CA LEU A 86 4.98 -9.07 -14.72
C LEU A 86 3.96 -10.15 -14.35
N ILE A 87 3.89 -11.22 -15.12
CA ILE A 87 3.01 -12.36 -14.86
C ILE A 87 3.84 -13.59 -14.52
N ASN A 88 3.26 -14.59 -13.86
CA ASN A 88 3.96 -15.85 -13.66
C ASN A 88 4.36 -16.46 -15.01
N LYS A 89 5.61 -16.93 -15.12
CA LYS A 89 6.14 -17.57 -16.32
C LYS A 89 5.30 -18.73 -16.83
N LYS A 90 4.64 -19.49 -15.93
CA LYS A 90 3.69 -20.55 -16.32
C LYS A 90 2.50 -19.97 -17.09
N LYS A 91 1.88 -18.90 -16.59
CA LYS A 91 0.78 -18.21 -17.29
C LYS A 91 1.23 -17.59 -18.61
N LEU A 92 2.45 -17.05 -18.66
CA LEU A 92 3.00 -16.52 -19.92
C LEU A 92 3.16 -17.62 -20.98
N ASN A 93 3.63 -18.81 -20.57
CA ASN A 93 3.78 -19.95 -21.48
C ASN A 93 2.42 -20.46 -21.97
N ASP A 94 1.43 -20.52 -21.07
CA ASP A 94 0.06 -20.88 -21.41
C ASP A 94 -0.54 -19.88 -22.41
N LEU A 95 -0.42 -18.57 -22.14
CA LEU A 95 -0.83 -17.51 -23.07
C LEU A 95 -0.14 -17.64 -24.43
N LYS A 96 1.16 -17.91 -24.46
CA LYS A 96 1.92 -18.14 -25.72
C LYS A 96 1.37 -19.32 -26.51
N SER A 97 0.92 -20.37 -25.84
CA SER A 97 0.30 -21.52 -26.51
C SER A 97 -0.99 -21.11 -27.23
N LEU A 98 -1.72 -20.13 -26.70
CA LEU A 98 -2.97 -19.61 -27.24
C LEU A 98 -2.80 -18.52 -28.30
N PHE A 99 -1.57 -18.10 -28.64
CA PHE A 99 -1.34 -17.00 -29.61
C PHE A 99 -1.96 -17.24 -30.98
N HIS A 100 -2.13 -18.50 -31.38
CA HIS A 100 -2.79 -18.86 -32.64
C HIS A 100 -4.30 -18.55 -32.66
N LEU A 101 -4.92 -18.35 -31.49
CA LEU A 101 -6.33 -17.99 -31.34
C LEU A 101 -6.51 -16.47 -31.17
N ILE A 102 -5.43 -15.71 -30.99
CA ILE A 102 -5.48 -14.28 -30.74
C ILE A 102 -5.44 -13.52 -32.07
N PRO A 103 -6.34 -12.56 -32.30
CA PRO A 103 -6.30 -11.67 -33.45
C PRO A 103 -4.93 -10.97 -33.64
N ASN A 104 -4.47 -10.86 -34.90
CA ASN A 104 -3.12 -10.37 -35.24
C ASN A 104 -2.82 -8.94 -34.75
N ASP A 105 -3.84 -8.09 -34.69
CA ASP A 105 -3.77 -6.72 -34.16
C ASP A 105 -3.44 -6.66 -32.66
N CYS A 106 -3.83 -7.69 -31.92
CA CYS A 106 -3.63 -7.79 -30.47
C CYS A 106 -2.32 -8.51 -30.08
N ILE A 107 -1.71 -9.30 -30.98
CA ILE A 107 -0.47 -10.06 -30.71
C ILE A 107 0.68 -9.15 -30.25
N GLY A 108 0.76 -7.93 -30.77
CA GLY A 108 1.80 -6.96 -30.39
C GLY A 108 1.79 -6.59 -28.91
N TYR A 109 0.61 -6.63 -28.26
CA TYR A 109 0.48 -6.43 -26.82
C TYR A 109 1.03 -7.64 -26.04
N TYR A 110 0.55 -8.84 -26.35
CA TYR A 110 0.93 -10.06 -25.62
C TYR A 110 2.42 -10.40 -25.74
N LYS A 111 3.07 -10.04 -26.86
CA LYS A 111 4.53 -10.18 -27.03
C LYS A 111 5.35 -9.31 -26.08
N LYS A 112 4.78 -8.23 -25.55
CA LYS A 112 5.46 -7.34 -24.59
C LYS A 112 5.34 -7.82 -23.14
N LEU A 113 4.52 -8.83 -22.87
CA LEU A 113 4.39 -9.42 -21.55
C LEU A 113 5.70 -10.07 -21.11
N LYS A 114 6.08 -9.80 -19.87
CA LYS A 114 7.30 -10.33 -19.25
C LYS A 114 6.90 -11.31 -18.15
N GLY A 115 7.54 -12.47 -18.16
CA GLY A 115 7.32 -13.53 -17.19
C GLY A 115 8.37 -13.46 -16.11
N ASP A 116 7.96 -13.60 -14.85
CA ASP A 116 8.86 -13.72 -13.70
C ASP A 116 8.50 -14.98 -12.90
N ASP A 117 9.52 -15.74 -12.49
CA ASP A 117 9.39 -16.94 -11.67
C ASP A 117 9.20 -16.58 -10.18
N ALA A 118 9.56 -15.36 -9.77
CA ALA A 118 9.36 -14.85 -8.41
C ALA A 118 7.92 -14.39 -8.14
N ILE A 119 7.08 -14.30 -9.17
CA ILE A 119 5.69 -13.87 -9.02
C ILE A 119 4.83 -15.07 -8.69
N ILE A 120 4.40 -15.08 -7.44
CA ILE A 120 3.29 -15.90 -6.96
C ILE A 120 2.03 -15.16 -7.39
N ASP A 121 1.44 -15.61 -8.49
CA ASP A 121 0.08 -15.24 -8.84
C ASP A 121 -0.86 -15.94 -7.84
N ASP A 122 -1.90 -15.24 -7.37
CA ASP A 122 -3.04 -15.86 -6.68
C ASP A 122 -3.78 -16.74 -7.70
N ILE A 123 -3.28 -17.97 -7.87
CA ILE A 123 -3.85 -18.98 -8.78
C ILE A 123 -5.01 -19.71 -8.10
N ASP A 124 -5.10 -19.63 -6.78
CA ASP A 124 -6.17 -20.25 -6.01
C ASP A 124 -7.18 -19.17 -5.62
N GLY A 125 -8.20 -18.98 -6.46
CA GLY A 125 -9.37 -18.21 -6.06
C GLY A 125 -9.98 -18.83 -4.80
N TYR A 126 -10.22 -18.01 -3.77
CA TYR A 126 -11.13 -18.27 -2.64
C TYR A 126 -11.21 -19.75 -2.16
N CYS A 127 -10.08 -20.42 -1.95
CA CYS A 127 -10.03 -21.85 -1.62
C CYS A 127 -9.17 -22.20 -0.40
N ASP A 128 -8.77 -21.23 0.41
CA ASP A 128 -8.20 -21.52 1.73
C ASP A 128 -9.06 -20.88 2.83
N GLU A 129 -9.10 -21.57 3.98
CA GLU A 129 -9.97 -21.38 5.15
C GLU A 129 -10.65 -20.00 5.26
N PRO A 130 -11.99 -19.95 5.42
CA PRO A 130 -12.66 -18.68 5.66
C PRO A 130 -12.00 -17.94 6.83
N ASP A 131 -11.67 -16.67 6.65
CA ASP A 131 -11.13 -15.76 7.69
C ASP A 131 -12.21 -15.38 8.74
N PHE A 132 -13.17 -16.28 8.94
CA PHE A 132 -14.30 -16.17 9.86
C PHE A 132 -14.71 -17.56 10.32
N ASP A 133 -14.99 -17.67 11.62
CA ASP A 133 -15.51 -18.90 12.21
C ASP A 133 -16.89 -19.21 11.60
N LEU A 134 -17.04 -20.40 11.02
CA LEU A 134 -18.36 -20.91 10.63
C LEU A 134 -19.04 -21.44 11.89
N ASP A 135 -20.13 -20.80 12.30
CA ASP A 135 -20.97 -21.31 13.40
C ASP A 135 -21.49 -22.71 13.03
N GLU A 136 -21.11 -23.74 13.79
CA GLU A 136 -21.63 -25.10 13.64
C GLU A 136 -23.08 -25.15 14.16
N GLU A 137 -24.02 -25.59 13.31
CA GLU A 137 -25.43 -25.87 13.64
C GLU A 137 -25.62 -27.17 14.42
#